data_AF-A0A852M1J6-F1
#
_entry.id   AF-A0A852M1J6-F1
#
_cell.length_a   1.000
_cell.length_b   1.000
_cell.length_c   1.000
_cell.angle_alpha   90.00
_cell.angle_beta   90.00
_cell.angle_gamma   90.00
#
_symmetry.space_group_name_H-M   'P 1'
#
loop_
_entity.id
_entity.type
_entity.pdbx_description
1 polymer ?
#
loop_
_entity_poly.entity_id
_entity_poly.type
_entity_poly.pdbx_seq_one_letter_code
_entity_poly.pdbx_strand_id
1 'polypeptide(L)' 'SMFEPLKEMVALLSTYKEQLPEEIHLQLQDLPKRWDNTKKLCQRVKQNVAPLQANEAKLLSRKCQ' A
#
# COMPACT_ATOMS: atom_id res chain seq x y z
N SER A 1 -7.78 10.08 1.56
CA SER A 1 -7.23 8.79 1.05
C SER A 1 -5.75 8.99 0.75
N MET A 2 -4.91 7.93 0.71
CA MET A 2 -3.45 8.06 0.51
C MET A 2 -3.05 8.85 -0.76
N PHE A 3 -3.92 8.86 -1.78
CA PHE A 3 -3.68 9.48 -3.08
C PHE A 3 -4.44 10.81 -3.30
N GLU A 4 -5.11 11.35 -2.28
CA GLU A 4 -5.75 12.68 -2.39
C GLU A 4 -4.77 13.80 -2.77
N PRO A 5 -3.56 13.89 -2.18
CA PRO A 5 -2.63 14.97 -2.54
C PRO A 5 -2.26 14.99 -4.03
N LEU A 6 -2.22 13.82 -4.68
CA LEU A 6 -1.96 13.74 -6.12
C LEU A 6 -3.14 14.25 -6.93
N LYS A 7 -4.38 13.97 -6.52
CA LYS A 7 -5.58 14.52 -7.19
C LYS A 7 -5.66 16.03 -7.04
N GLU A 8 -5.34 16.54 -5.85
CA GLU A 8 -5.27 17.98 -5.58
C GLU A 8 -4.21 18.66 -6.45
N MET A 9 -3.05 18.02 -6.65
CA MET A 9 -2.00 18.53 -7.54
C MET A 9 -2.44 18.55 -9.01
N VAL A 10 -3.11 17.50 -9.50
CA VAL A 10 -3.69 17.48 -10.86
C VAL A 10 -4.73 18.57 -11.05
N ALA A 11 -5.60 18.78 -10.06
CA ALA A 11 -6.59 19.84 -10.08
C ALA A 11 -5.92 21.22 -10.11
N LEU A 12 -4.85 21.42 -9.32
CA LEU A 12 -4.06 22.65 -9.31
C LEU A 12 -3.40 22.91 -10.68
N LEU A 13 -2.71 21.93 -11.25
CA LEU A 13 -2.05 22.07 -12.56
C LEU A 13 -3.04 22.41 -13.68
N SER A 14 -4.25 21.84 -13.62
CA SER A 14 -5.36 22.17 -14.51
C SER A 14 -5.75 23.66 -14.42
N THR A 15 -5.66 24.29 -13.25
CA THR A 15 -5.91 25.74 -13.09
C THR A 15 -4.87 26.62 -13.79
N TYR A 16 -3.65 26.10 -13.96
CA TYR A 16 -2.55 26.77 -14.67
C TYR A 16 -2.52 26.46 -16.17
N LYS A 17 -3.55 25.78 -16.71
CA LYS A 17 -3.65 25.32 -18.11
C LYS A 17 -2.58 24.29 -18.53
N GLU A 18 -1.90 23.68 -17.57
CA GLU A 18 -1.04 22.53 -17.85
C GLU A 18 -1.90 21.27 -17.90
N GLN A 19 -2.05 20.71 -19.10
CA GLN A 19 -2.70 19.41 -19.26
C GLN A 19 -1.68 18.29 -19.05
N LEU A 20 -1.99 17.42 -18.09
CA LEU A 20 -1.23 16.20 -17.87
C LEU A 20 -1.57 15.17 -18.94
N PRO A 21 -0.61 14.30 -19.31
CA PRO A 21 -0.89 13.20 -20.22
C PRO A 21 -2.00 12.28 -19.71
N GLU A 22 -2.81 11.76 -20.63
CA GLU A 22 -3.91 10.83 -20.32
C GLU A 22 -3.44 9.58 -19.56
N GLU A 23 -2.20 9.14 -19.83
CA GLU A 23 -1.56 8.06 -19.08
C GLU A 23 -1.51 8.33 -17.57
N ILE A 24 -1.22 9.56 -17.14
CA ILE A 24 -1.16 9.92 -15.71
C ILE A 24 -2.56 9.82 -15.08
N HIS A 25 -3.60 10.21 -15.82
CA HIS A 25 -4.99 10.07 -15.36
C HIS A 25 -5.39 8.60 -15.19
N LEU A 26 -5.01 7.74 -16.14
CA LEU A 26 -5.24 6.29 -16.05
C LEU A 26 -4.49 5.68 -14.85
N GLN A 27 -3.23 6.05 -14.66
CA GLN A 27 -2.42 5.57 -13.54
C GLN A 27 -3.02 5.99 -12.18
N LEU A 28 -3.50 7.23 -12.05
CA LEU A 28 -4.18 7.74 -10.84
C LEU A 28 -5.48 6.99 -10.52
N GLN A 29 -6.21 6.55 -11.55
CA GLN A 29 -7.41 5.75 -11.37
C GLN A 29 -7.09 4.32 -10.91
N ASP A 30 -5.99 3.74 -11.39
CA ASP A 30 -5.59 2.36 -11.08
C ASP A 30 -4.81 2.20 -9.77
N LEU A 31 -4.09 3.24 -9.35
CA LEU A 31 -3.27 3.29 -8.13
C LEU A 31 -4.02 2.80 -6.87
N PRO A 32 -5.24 3.28 -6.56
CA PRO A 32 -6.02 2.80 -5.42
C PRO A 32 -6.26 1.29 -5.44
N LYS A 33 -6.61 0.74 -6.61
CA LYS A 33 -6.88 -0.70 -6.77
C LYS A 33 -5.61 -1.52 -6.53
N ARG A 34 -4.48 -1.08 -7.10
CA ARG A 34 -3.17 -1.74 -6.91
C ARG A 34 -2.76 -1.72 -5.44
N TRP A 35 -2.92 -0.57 -4.76
CA TRP A 35 -2.61 -0.43 -3.35
C TRP A 35 -3.47 -1.33 -2.46
N ASP A 36 -4.77 -1.46 -2.75
CA ASP A 36 -5.65 -2.38 -2.03
C ASP A 36 -5.22 -3.84 -2.20
N ASN A 37 -4.81 -4.24 -3.39
CA ASN A 37 -4.27 -5.58 -3.63
C ASN A 37 -2.97 -5.82 -2.85
N THR A 38 -2.07 -4.85 -2.83
CA THR A 38 -0.82 -4.92 -2.04
C THR A 38 -1.13 -5.05 -0.54
N LYS A 39 -2.05 -4.24 0.00
CA LYS A 39 -2.47 -4.34 1.41
C LYS A 39 -3.03 -5.71 1.75
N LYS A 40 -3.88 -6.28 0.87
CA LYS A 40 -4.42 -7.63 1.05
C LYS A 40 -3.33 -8.70 1.05
N LEU A 41 -2.33 -8.58 0.16
CA LEU A 41 -1.18 -9.47 0.16
C LEU A 41 -0.39 -9.37 1.46
N CYS A 42 -0.06 -8.15 1.90
CA CYS A 42 0.64 -7.92 3.17
C CYS A 42 -0.12 -8.52 4.35
N GLN A 43 -1.44 -8.35 4.42
CA GLN A 43 -2.27 -8.96 5.45
C GLN A 43 -2.21 -10.50 5.41
N ARG A 44 -2.31 -11.10 4.23
CA ARG A 44 -2.21 -12.56 4.06
C ARG A 44 -0.85 -13.09 4.51
N VAL A 45 0.22 -12.43 4.10
CA VAL A 45 1.58 -12.79 4.52
C VAL A 45 1.71 -12.67 6.03
N LYS A 46 1.23 -11.59 6.64
CA LYS A 46 1.23 -11.41 8.10
C LYS A 46 0.49 -12.56 8.80
N GLN A 47 -0.69 -12.94 8.31
CA GLN A 47 -1.46 -14.05 8.87
C GLN A 47 -0.72 -15.39 8.76
N ASN A 48 -0.07 -15.65 7.63
CA ASN A 48 0.70 -16.87 7.41
C ASN A 48 1.98 -16.95 8.26
N VAL A 49 2.63 -15.81 8.51
CA VAL A 49 3.90 -15.73 9.25
C VAL A 49 3.69 -15.68 10.76
N ALA A 50 2.55 -15.19 11.25
CA ALA A 50 2.21 -15.12 12.67
C ALA A 50 2.43 -16.44 13.46
N PRO A 51 1.96 -17.63 12.99
CA PRO A 51 2.20 -18.88 13.72
C PRO A 51 3.68 -19.29 13.74
N LEU A 52 4.43 -19.00 12.67
CA LEU A 52 5.86 -19.29 12.60
C LEU A 52 6.62 -18.42 13.60
N GLN A 53 6.32 -17.13 13.64
CA GLN A 53 6.88 -16.20 14.63
C GLN A 53 6.56 -16.61 16.06
N ALA A 54 5.33 -17.06 16.34
CA ALA A 54 4.94 -17.54 17.65
C ALA A 54 5.71 -18.80 18.06
N ASN A 55 5.96 -19.71 17.12
CA ASN A 55 6.77 -20.91 17.37
C ASN A 55 8.23 -20.55 17.70
N GLU A 56 8.85 -19.68 16.91
CA GLU A 56 10.21 -19.19 17.17
C GLU A 56 10.31 -18.51 18.55
N ALA A 57 9.36 -17.64 18.88
CA ALA A 57 9.30 -16.98 20.18
C ALA A 57 9.20 -17.99 21.34
N LYS A 58 8.40 -19.05 21.17
CA LYS A 58 8.27 -20.13 22.16
C LYS A 58 9.55 -20.96 22.31
N LEU A 59 10.29 -21.18 21.23
CA LEU A 59 11.58 -21.88 21.28
C LEU A 59 12.62 -21.04 22.01
N LEU A 60 12.66 -19.73 21.75
CA LEU A 60 13.55 -18.80 22.44
C LEU A 60 13.22 -18.73 23.93
N SER A 61 11.94 -18.63 24.31
CA SER A 61 11.54 -18.58 25.72
C SER A 61 11.96 -19.83 26.49
N ARG A 62 11.90 -21.00 25.85
CA ARG A 62 12.35 -22.28 26.43
C ARG A 62 13.86 -22.36 26.62
N LYS A 63 14.65 -21.71 25.76
CA LYS A 63 16.12 -21.67 25.89
C LYS A 63 16.60 -20.71 26.99
N CYS A 64 15.77 -19.74 27.35
CA CYS A 64 16.03 -18.78 28.42
C CYS A 64 15.52 -19.23 29.80
N GLN A 65 14.85 -20.38 29.88
CA GLN A 65 14.56 -21.10 31.12
C GLN A 65 15.67 -22.11 31.40
#